data_AF-A0A0C9V2T2-F1
#
_entry.id   AF-A0A0C9V2T2-F1
#
_cell.length_a   1.000
_cell.length_b   1.000
_cell.length_c   1.000
_cell.angle_alpha   90.00
_cell.angle_beta   90.00
_cell.angle_gamma   90.00
#
_symmetry.space_group_name_H-M   'P 1'
#
loop_
_entity.id
_entity.type
_entity.pdbx_description
1 polymer ?
#
loop_
_entity_poly.entity_id
_entity_poly.type
_entity_poly.pdbx_seq_one_letter_code
_entity_poly.pdbx_strand_id
1 'polypeptide(L)'
;MSHLYQQDPMANTPDAHHVIGQSQNFPENLFTFLGQNSDDPAVKDFIPKLKAHLLPYIRAIHIEKQDSGQPPAPSVHDNHSPTSLNQVILKNDRIYCHNLLHINYTTYDVRRVQDTVNPCTGHCDC
;
A
#
# COMPACT_ATOMS: atom_id res chain seq x y z
N MET A 1 5.53 34.13 0.83
CA MET A 1 4.21 33.58 1.19
C MET A 1 4.35 32.07 1.30
N SER A 2 4.64 31.59 2.50
CA SER A 2 4.82 30.18 2.82
C SER A 2 3.46 29.49 2.86
N HIS A 3 3.17 28.65 1.86
CA HIS A 3 2.06 27.72 1.94
C HIS A 3 2.39 26.69 3.03
N LEU A 4 1.73 26.80 4.17
CA LEU A 4 1.61 25.73 5.15
C LEU A 4 0.92 24.57 4.43
N TYR A 5 1.67 23.53 4.09
CA TYR A 5 1.09 22.27 3.68
C TYR A 5 0.27 21.76 4.86
N GLN A 6 -1.05 21.68 4.64
CA GLN A 6 -1.96 21.02 5.57
C GLN A 6 -1.44 19.58 5.72
N GLN A 7 -0.73 19.31 6.81
CA GLN A 7 -0.30 17.95 7.14
C GLN A 7 -1.57 17.12 7.31
N ASP A 8 -1.75 16.13 6.44
CA ASP A 8 -2.71 15.05 6.67
C ASP A 8 -2.37 14.46 8.06
N PRO A 9 -3.30 14.38 9.02
CA PRO A 9 -3.02 13.90 10.36
C PRO A 9 -2.56 12.43 10.29
N MET A 10 -1.24 12.24 10.21
CA MET A 10 -0.62 10.92 10.17
C MET A 10 -0.50 10.35 11.58
N ALA A 11 -0.88 9.08 11.73
CA ALA A 11 -0.53 8.30 12.90
C ALA A 11 1.00 8.15 12.94
N ASN A 12 1.65 8.85 13.86
CA ASN A 12 3.09 8.74 14.08
C ASN A 12 3.35 7.42 14.84
N THR A 13 3.36 6.30 14.10
CA THR A 13 3.64 4.96 14.61
C THR A 13 5.08 4.59 14.29
N PRO A 14 6.05 4.89 15.17
CA PRO A 14 7.47 4.66 14.89
C PRO A 14 7.87 3.17 14.83
N ASP A 15 6.93 2.27 15.11
CA ASP A 15 7.08 0.82 14.97
C ASP A 15 6.68 0.32 13.56
N ALA A 16 5.87 1.08 12.83
CA ALA A 16 5.47 0.73 11.47
C ALA A 16 6.57 1.10 10.47
N HIS A 17 7.06 0.12 9.72
CA HIS A 17 8.11 0.34 8.70
C HIS A 17 7.63 1.26 7.56
N HIS A 18 6.36 1.18 7.17
CA HIS A 18 5.76 2.03 6.13
C HIS A 18 4.56 2.76 6.68
N VAL A 19 4.49 4.06 6.44
CA VAL A 19 3.32 4.89 6.76
C VAL A 19 2.90 5.64 5.50
N ILE A 20 1.70 5.36 5.01
CA ILE A 20 1.12 6.00 3.82
C ILE A 20 0.02 6.94 4.29
N GLY A 21 -0.18 8.05 3.58
CA GLY A 21 -1.28 8.98 3.86
C GLY A 21 -2.64 8.27 3.96
N GLN A 22 -3.49 8.69 4.89
CA GLN A 22 -4.77 8.01 5.14
C GLN A 22 -5.92 8.57 4.28
N SER A 23 -5.73 9.76 3.71
CA SER A 23 -6.73 10.41 2.88
C SER A 23 -7.06 9.62 1.61
N GLN A 24 -8.35 9.48 1.35
CA GLN A 24 -8.91 8.88 0.14
C GLN A 24 -9.41 9.93 -0.87
N ASN A 25 -8.87 11.16 -0.80
CA ASN A 25 -9.33 12.32 -1.57
C ASN A 25 -8.99 12.24 -3.07
N PHE A 26 -8.00 11.43 -3.46
CA PHE A 26 -7.55 11.31 -4.85
C PHE A 26 -7.81 9.90 -5.37
N PRO A 27 -9.06 9.61 -5.74
CA PRO A 27 -9.38 8.32 -6.30
C PRO A 27 -9.06 8.22 -7.77
N GLU A 28 -8.61 7.04 -8.16
CA GLU A 28 -8.34 6.72 -9.54
C GLU A 28 -9.05 5.41 -9.91
N ASN A 29 -9.62 5.37 -11.11
CA ASN A 29 -10.20 4.15 -11.63
C ASN A 29 -9.06 3.22 -12.08
N LEU A 30 -9.04 2.01 -11.53
CA LEU A 30 -7.98 1.04 -11.76
C LEU A 30 -7.81 0.70 -13.24
N PHE A 31 -8.91 0.52 -13.98
CA PHE A 31 -8.81 0.19 -15.41
C PHE A 31 -8.33 1.37 -16.24
N THR A 32 -8.75 2.59 -15.90
CA THR A 32 -8.23 3.81 -16.53
C THR A 32 -6.74 3.96 -16.28
N PHE A 33 -6.28 3.78 -15.04
CA PHE A 33 -4.85 3.80 -14.68
C PHE A 33 -4.05 2.79 -15.51
N LEU A 34 -4.52 1.54 -15.60
CA LEU A 34 -3.82 0.50 -16.36
C LEU A 34 -3.81 0.79 -17.86
N GLY A 35 -4.88 1.37 -18.39
CA GLY A 35 -4.96 1.78 -19.80
C GLY A 35 -4.01 2.93 -20.13
N GLN A 36 -3.88 3.91 -19.22
CA GLN A 36 -2.98 5.05 -19.40
C GLN A 36 -1.50 4.68 -19.29
N ASN A 37 -1.19 3.62 -18.54
CA ASN A 37 0.18 3.15 -18.32
C ASN A 37 0.47 1.86 -19.10
N SER A 38 -0.26 1.56 -20.18
CA SER A 38 -0.18 0.27 -20.88
C SER A 38 1.20 -0.09 -21.43
N ASP A 39 2.03 0.92 -21.71
CA ASP A 39 3.42 0.75 -22.16
C ASP A 39 4.41 0.49 -21.00
N ASP A 40 3.99 0.67 -19.74
CA ASP A 40 4.83 0.43 -18.56
C ASP A 40 4.88 -1.07 -18.21
N PRO A 41 6.05 -1.71 -18.21
CA PRO A 41 6.20 -3.09 -17.77
C PRO A 41 5.70 -3.35 -16.34
N ALA A 42 5.67 -2.34 -15.48
CA ALA A 42 5.23 -2.45 -14.08
C ALA A 42 3.73 -2.76 -13.96
N VAL A 43 2.91 -2.31 -14.91
CA VAL A 43 1.45 -2.58 -14.89
C VAL A 43 1.07 -3.91 -15.55
N LYS A 44 2.04 -4.65 -16.10
CA LYS A 44 1.79 -5.96 -16.69
C LYS A 44 1.28 -6.95 -15.64
N ASP A 45 0.13 -7.56 -15.92
CA ASP A 45 -0.55 -8.50 -15.02
C ASP A 45 -0.86 -7.90 -13.64
N PHE A 46 -1.08 -6.58 -13.57
CA PHE A 46 -1.23 -5.86 -12.30
C PHE A 46 -2.39 -6.38 -11.44
N ILE A 47 -3.60 -6.50 -12.02
CA ILE A 47 -4.79 -6.96 -11.30
C ILE A 47 -4.61 -8.37 -10.70
N PRO A 48 -4.19 -9.40 -11.47
CA PRO A 48 -4.00 -10.73 -10.89
C PRO A 48 -2.91 -10.74 -9.82
N LYS A 49 -1.80 -10.00 -10.01
CA LYS A 49 -0.74 -9.86 -9.00
C LYS A 49 -1.25 -9.18 -7.72
N LEU A 50 -2.03 -8.11 -7.85
CA LEU A 50 -2.64 -7.39 -6.74
C LEU A 50 -3.59 -8.30 -5.95
N LYS A 51 -4.48 -9.03 -6.65
CA LYS A 51 -5.41 -9.96 -5.99
C LYS A 51 -4.67 -11.10 -5.29
N ALA A 52 -3.63 -11.66 -5.92
CA ALA A 52 -2.80 -12.69 -5.33
C ALA A 52 -2.10 -12.18 -4.06
N HIS A 53 -1.62 -10.94 -4.09
CA HIS A 53 -0.99 -10.33 -2.92
C HIS A 53 -1.99 -10.09 -1.78
N LEU A 54 -3.19 -9.59 -2.07
CA LEU A 54 -4.19 -9.24 -1.04
C LEU A 54 -4.87 -10.45 -0.40
N LEU A 55 -5.06 -11.53 -1.16
CA LEU A 55 -5.79 -12.73 -0.71
C LEU A 55 -5.31 -13.31 0.63
N PRO A 56 -4.00 -13.56 0.87
CA PRO A 56 -3.54 -14.10 2.14
C PRO A 56 -3.80 -13.14 3.31
N TYR A 57 -3.66 -11.82 3.13
CA TYR A 57 -3.95 -10.84 4.18
C TYR A 57 -5.44 -10.81 4.53
N ILE A 58 -6.32 -10.82 3.53
CA ILE A 58 -7.78 -10.85 3.76
C ILE A 58 -8.17 -12.11 4.54
N ARG A 59 -7.56 -13.25 4.23
CA ARG A 59 -7.77 -14.51 4.97
C ARG A 59 -7.28 -14.42 6.41
N ALA A 60 -6.09 -13.88 6.64
CA ALA A 60 -5.55 -13.68 7.99
C ALA A 60 -6.48 -12.82 8.85
N ILE A 61 -6.99 -11.71 8.32
CA ILE A 61 -7.94 -10.83 9.02
C ILE A 61 -9.24 -11.56 9.39
N HIS A 62 -9.74 -12.46 8.52
CA HIS A 62 -10.92 -13.25 8.83
C HIS A 62 -10.67 -14.30 9.92
N ILE A 63 -9.48 -14.89 9.97
CA ILE A 63 -9.08 -15.87 10.99
C ILE A 63 -8.96 -15.19 12.36
N GLU A 64 -8.26 -14.06 12.45
CA GLU A 64 -8.11 -13.28 13.71
C GLU A 64 -9.45 -12.83 14.30
N LYS A 65 -10.45 -12.58 13.44
CA LYS A 65 -11.79 -12.19 13.88
C LYS A 65 -12.59 -13.36 14.45
N GLN A 66 -12.17 -14.60 14.19
CA GLN A 66 -12.83 -15.82 14.67
C GLN A 66 -12.09 -16.53 15.80
N ASP A 67 -10.77 -16.38 15.91
CA ASP A 67 -9.94 -16.92 17.00
C ASP A 67 -9.01 -15.82 17.53
N SER A 68 -8.99 -15.61 18.85
CA SER A 68 -8.13 -14.64 19.54
C SER A 68 -6.66 -15.11 19.63
N GLY A 69 -6.13 -15.66 18.54
CA GLY A 69 -4.81 -16.25 18.42
C GLY A 69 -4.04 -15.67 17.25
N GLN A 70 -2.76 -15.38 17.51
CA GLN A 70 -1.79 -14.66 16.69
C GLN A 70 -1.85 -14.96 15.16
N PRO A 71 -1.72 -13.93 14.28
CA PRO A 71 -1.81 -14.10 12.84
C PRO A 71 -0.73 -15.04 12.29
N PRO A 72 -1.07 -15.98 11.40
CA PRO A 72 -0.07 -16.63 10.58
C PRO A 72 0.53 -15.59 9.63
N ALA A 73 1.87 -15.49 9.62
CA ALA A 73 2.57 -14.67 8.64
C ALA A 73 2.16 -15.12 7.22
N PRO A 74 1.77 -14.20 6.33
CA PRO A 74 1.31 -14.57 5.00
C PRO A 74 2.47 -15.17 4.20
N SER A 75 2.41 -16.47 3.95
CA SER A 75 3.33 -17.17 3.05
C SER A 75 3.06 -16.66 1.63
N VAL A 76 4.00 -15.90 1.06
CA VAL A 76 3.90 -15.25 -0.26
C VAL A 76 4.01 -16.25 -1.43
N HIS A 77 4.00 -17.56 -1.15
CA HIS A 77 4.32 -18.62 -2.10
C HIS A 77 3.16 -19.54 -2.46
N ASP A 78 1.92 -19.05 -2.34
CA ASP A 78 0.76 -19.79 -2.81
C ASP A 78 0.53 -19.49 -4.30
N ASN A 79 0.72 -20.52 -5.13
CA ASN A 79 0.23 -20.53 -6.51
C ASN A 79 -1.31 -20.51 -6.47
N HIS A 80 -1.87 -19.31 -6.34
CA HIS A 80 -3.31 -19.12 -6.27
C HIS A 80 -3.96 -19.49 -7.60
N SER A 81 -4.87 -20.47 -7.57
CA SER A 81 -5.71 -20.80 -8.71
C SER A 81 -6.53 -19.56 -9.13
N PRO A 82 -6.78 -19.34 -10.43
CA PRO A 82 -7.59 -18.21 -10.91
C PRO A 82 -8.96 -18.14 -10.23
N THR A 83 -9.54 -19.30 -9.86
CA THR A 83 -10.81 -19.37 -9.12
C THR A 83 -10.70 -18.77 -7.71
N SER A 84 -9.55 -18.91 -7.05
CA SER A 84 -9.32 -18.33 -5.72
C SER A 84 -9.12 -16.82 -5.76
N LEU A 85 -8.58 -16.26 -6.85
CA LEU A 85 -8.44 -14.81 -7.02
C LEU A 85 -9.78 -14.09 -7.19
N ASN A 86 -10.81 -14.78 -7.70
CA ASN A 86 -12.16 -14.25 -7.80
C ASN A 86 -12.82 -13.98 -6.44
N GLN A 87 -12.24 -14.51 -5.35
CA GLN A 87 -12.69 -14.20 -3.98
C GLN A 87 -12.35 -12.75 -3.57
N VAL A 88 -11.39 -12.11 -4.24
CA VAL A 88 -11.00 -10.72 -3.97
C VAL A 88 -11.72 -9.78 -4.93
N ILE A 89 -12.57 -8.92 -4.36
CA ILE A 89 -13.34 -7.91 -5.09
C ILE A 89 -12.85 -6.52 -4.66
N LEU A 90 -12.40 -5.73 -5.63
CA LEU A 90 -12.02 -4.34 -5.40
C LEU A 90 -13.27 -3.48 -5.51
N LYS A 91 -13.63 -2.78 -4.43
CA LYS A 91 -14.83 -1.96 -4.40
C LYS A 91 -14.70 -0.80 -5.39
N ASN A 92 -15.69 -0.68 -6.28
CA ASN A 92 -15.78 0.37 -7.30
C ASN A 92 -14.56 0.43 -8.25
N ASP A 93 -13.77 -0.64 -8.35
CA ASP A 93 -12.55 -0.72 -9.15
C ASP A 93 -11.63 0.50 -8.93
N ARG A 94 -11.51 0.91 -7.66
CA ARG A 94 -10.90 2.18 -7.27
C ARG A 94 -9.62 1.95 -6.49
N ILE A 95 -8.57 2.64 -6.90
CA ILE A 95 -7.33 2.83 -6.14
C ILE A 95 -7.23 4.28 -5.70
N TYR A 96 -6.32 4.56 -4.75
CA TYR A 96 -6.12 5.90 -4.22
C TYR A 96 -4.67 6.31 -4.40
N CYS A 97 -4.47 7.47 -5.01
CA CYS A 97 -3.15 8.08 -5.12
C CYS A 97 -2.85 8.80 -3.81
N HIS A 98 -1.73 8.44 -3.19
CA HIS A 98 -1.24 9.12 -1.99
C HIS A 98 0.01 9.91 -2.34
N ASN A 99 0.05 11.16 -1.90
CA ASN A 99 1.16 12.07 -2.20
C ASN A 99 2.32 11.94 -1.19
N LEU A 100 2.15 11.15 -0.13
CA LEU A 100 3.13 11.00 0.94
C LEU A 100 3.26 9.53 1.34
N LEU A 101 4.49 9.05 1.30
CA LEU A 101 4.94 7.78 1.89
C LEU A 101 6.11 8.09 2.83
N HIS A 102 6.01 7.62 4.07
CA HIS A 102 7.10 7.64 5.02
C HIS A 102 7.63 6.23 5.26
N ILE A 103 8.95 6.09 5.25
CA ILE A 103 9.64 4.83 5.48
C ILE A 103 10.46 4.99 6.75
N ASN A 104 10.07 4.29 7.81
CA ASN A 104 10.80 4.27 9.07
C ASN A 104 11.85 3.17 9.03
N TYR A 105 13.10 3.52 9.32
CA TYR A 105 14.20 2.56 9.38
C TYR A 105 15.09 2.84 10.59
N THR A 106 15.84 1.81 10.98
CA THR A 106 16.85 1.90 12.01
C THR A 106 18.23 1.98 11.36
N THR A 107 18.97 3.03 11.70
CA THR A 107 20.36 3.17 11.29
C THR A 107 21.26 2.24 12.09
N TYR A 108 22.49 2.03 11.62
CA TYR A 108 23.47 1.13 12.25
C TYR A 108 23.78 1.48 13.71
N ASP A 109 23.71 2.77 14.07
CA ASP A 109 23.87 3.27 15.44
C ASP A 109 22.58 3.17 16.29
N VAL A 110 21.62 2.36 15.85
CA VAL A 110 20.35 2.05 16.55
C VAL A 110 19.49 3.30 16.76
N ARG A 111 19.58 4.27 15.84
CA ARG A 111 18.68 5.43 15.83
C ARG A 111 17.52 5.16 14.90
N ARG A 112 16.34 5.68 15.27
CA ARG A 112 15.17 5.67 14.40
C ARG A 112 15.21 6.90 13.51
N VAL A 113 15.16 6.68 12.21
CA VAL A 113 15.15 7.71 11.17
C VAL A 113 13.99 7.43 10.23
N GLN A 114 13.54 8.44 9.50
CA GLN A 114 12.41 8.36 8.59
C GLN A 114 12.73 9.06 7.27
N ASP A 115 12.53 8.38 6.16
CA ASP A 115 12.57 8.98 4.82
C ASP A 115 11.15 9.36 4.39
N THR A 116 11.02 10.48 3.69
CA THR A 116 9.75 10.97 3.16
C THR A 116 9.80 10.98 1.65
N VAL A 117 8.93 10.22 1.01
CA VAL A 117 8.76 10.17 -0.44
C VAL A 117 7.49 10.95 -0.79
N ASN A 118 7.65 12.02 -1.57
CA ASN A 118 6.55 12.79 -2.13
C ASN A 118 6.68 12.84 -3.66
N PRO A 119 5.87 12.07 -4.41
CA PRO A 119 5.92 12.02 -5.86
C PRO A 119 5.66 13.37 -6.54
N CYS A 120 4.95 14.28 -5.87
CA CYS A 120 4.56 15.58 -6.41
C CYS A 120 5.60 16.69 -6.20
N THR A 121 6.67 16.41 -5.46
CA THR A 121 7.78 17.34 -5.28
C THR A 121 9.05 16.69 -5.82
N GLY A 122 9.70 17.32 -6.81
CA GLY A 122 11.01 16.87 -7.31
C GLY A 122 12.16 17.05 -6.30
N HIS A 123 11.86 17.19 -5.01
CA HIS A 123 12.81 17.34 -3.93
C HIS A 123 12.99 15.98 -3.25
N CYS A 124 14.13 15.35 -3.52
CA CYS A 124 14.63 14.29 -2.65
C CYS A 124 15.32 15.00 -1.48
N ASP A 125 14.81 14.83 -0.26
CA ASP A 125 15.59 15.16 0.93
C ASP A 125 16.67 14.08 1.07
N CYS A 126 17.89 14.42 0.64
CA CYS A 126 19.10 13.59 0.75
C CYS A 126 19.76 13.75 2.12
#